data_AF-A0A7J6KIY0-F1
#
_entry.id   AF-A0A7J6KIY0-F1
#
_cell.length_a   1.000
_cell.length_b   1.000
_cell.length_c   1.000
_cell.angle_alpha   90.00
_cell.angle_beta   90.00
_cell.angle_gamma   90.00
#
_symmetry.space_group_name_H-M   'P 1'
#
loop_
_entity.id
_entity.type
_entity.pdbx_description
1 polymer ?
#
loop_
_entity_poly.entity_id
_entity_poly.type
_entity_poly.pdbx_seq_one_letter_code
_entity_poly.pdbx_strand_id
1 'polypeptide(L)'
;TEAVGKGGKPNLTVKDIARWINNELCLGEDDGYSERTVSRWLEALDFKLVQVKKTLYVDGHERPDVVADRARLAKQLDEMKPLLLTVDDETLEVKSNPHASFILVSQDEKIHHSNDQQKRYWSDGTNTVLPKKSQGRTIMTSDFLSEVFGFVKF
;
A
#
# COMPACT_ATOMS: atom_id res chain seq x y z
N THR A 1 -11.60 -34.25 -17.60
CA THR A 1 -10.17 -34.10 -17.24
C THR A 1 -9.91 -32.62 -17.07
N GLU A 2 -10.28 -32.08 -15.91
CA GLU A 2 -10.09 -30.67 -15.60
C GLU A 2 -8.79 -30.51 -14.82
N ALA A 3 -7.89 -29.69 -15.34
CA ALA A 3 -6.63 -29.36 -14.70
C ALA A 3 -6.93 -28.58 -13.41
N VAL A 4 -6.75 -29.26 -12.27
CA VAL A 4 -6.73 -28.64 -10.94
C VAL A 4 -5.49 -27.74 -10.88
N GLY A 5 -5.64 -26.50 -11.36
CA GLY A 5 -4.69 -25.45 -11.12
C GLY A 5 -4.50 -25.31 -9.61
N LYS A 6 -3.28 -25.59 -9.13
CA LYS A 6 -2.86 -25.44 -7.73
C LYS A 6 -3.25 -24.06 -7.20
N GLY A 7 -4.43 -23.96 -6.61
CA GLY A 7 -4.86 -22.79 -5.85
C GLY A 7 -3.97 -22.70 -4.62
N GLY A 8 -3.08 -21.70 -4.58
CA GLY A 8 -2.39 -21.37 -3.34
C GLY A 8 -3.44 -21.14 -2.26
N LYS A 9 -3.39 -21.96 -1.19
CA LYS A 9 -4.31 -21.84 -0.05
C LYS A 9 -4.30 -20.37 0.41
N PRO A 10 -5.47 -19.75 0.66
CA PRO A 10 -5.51 -18.37 1.14
C PRO A 10 -4.68 -18.23 2.43
N ASN A 11 -4.11 -17.04 2.65
CA ASN A 11 -3.39 -16.73 3.89
C ASN A 11 -4.32 -17.02 5.07
N LEU A 12 -3.85 -17.79 6.05
CA LEU A 12 -4.65 -18.15 7.20
C LEU A 12 -4.87 -16.90 8.07
N THR A 13 -6.09 -16.34 8.02
CA THR A 13 -6.47 -15.19 8.84
C THR A 13 -7.13 -15.64 10.14
N VAL A 14 -7.09 -14.79 11.17
CA VAL A 14 -7.83 -15.03 12.43
C VAL A 14 -9.30 -15.26 12.14
N LYS A 15 -9.88 -14.52 11.21
CA LYS A 15 -11.27 -14.63 10.80
C LYS A 15 -11.59 -15.99 10.19
N ASP A 16 -10.71 -16.50 9.34
CA ASP A 16 -10.89 -17.84 8.74
C ASP A 16 -10.73 -18.94 9.79
N ILE A 17 -9.80 -18.78 10.74
CA ILE A 17 -9.64 -19.72 11.87
C ILE A 17 -10.86 -19.67 12.79
N ALA A 18 -11.36 -18.48 13.12
CA ALA A 18 -12.55 -18.31 13.94
C ALA A 18 -13.79 -18.90 13.27
N ARG A 19 -13.94 -18.70 11.95
CA ARG A 19 -15.00 -19.36 11.17
C ARG A 19 -14.87 -20.88 11.24
N TRP A 20 -13.66 -21.41 11.08
CA TRP A 20 -13.40 -22.85 11.15
C TRP A 20 -13.70 -23.42 12.54
N ILE A 21 -13.27 -22.73 13.61
CA ILE A 21 -13.54 -23.14 15.00
C ILE A 21 -15.05 -23.18 15.27
N ASN A 22 -15.78 -22.15 14.85
CA ASN A 22 -17.20 -22.03 15.13
C ASN A 22 -18.07 -22.98 14.29
N ASN A 23 -17.65 -23.29 13.05
CA ASN A 23 -18.48 -24.07 12.12
C ASN A 23 -18.10 -25.55 12.02
N GLU A 24 -16.82 -25.90 12.20
CA GLU A 24 -16.31 -27.24 11.97
C GLU A 24 -15.79 -27.90 13.25
N LEU A 25 -15.05 -27.14 14.09
CA LEU A 25 -14.51 -27.69 15.33
C LEU A 25 -15.57 -27.73 16.44
N CYS A 26 -16.56 -26.83 16.39
CA CYS A 26 -17.74 -26.77 17.25
C CYS A 26 -17.45 -27.07 18.72
N LEU A 27 -16.55 -26.28 19.35
CA LEU A 27 -16.07 -26.49 20.73
C LEU A 27 -17.14 -26.25 21.84
N GLY A 28 -18.43 -26.38 21.54
CA GLY A 28 -19.48 -26.58 22.55
C GLY A 28 -20.08 -25.34 23.21
N GLU A 29 -19.95 -24.14 22.64
CA GLU A 29 -20.62 -22.91 23.14
C GLU A 29 -21.61 -22.37 22.10
N ASP A 30 -22.80 -21.94 22.56
CA ASP A 30 -23.91 -21.46 21.70
C ASP A 30 -23.59 -20.12 21.02
N ASP A 31 -22.78 -19.25 21.64
CA ASP A 31 -22.49 -17.89 21.15
C ASP A 31 -21.27 -17.80 20.22
N GLY A 32 -20.52 -18.91 20.05
CA GLY A 32 -19.31 -18.96 19.24
C GLY A 32 -18.15 -18.09 19.77
N TYR A 33 -16.97 -18.29 19.19
CA TYR A 33 -15.75 -17.62 19.62
C TYR A 33 -15.42 -16.41 18.75
N SER A 34 -15.10 -15.29 19.42
CA SER A 34 -14.66 -14.07 18.75
C SER A 34 -13.26 -14.18 18.16
N GLU A 35 -12.95 -13.38 17.13
CA GLU A 35 -11.59 -13.27 16.55
C GLU A 35 -10.52 -12.93 17.62
N ARG A 36 -10.89 -12.15 18.64
CA ARG A 36 -10.00 -11.79 19.75
C ARG A 36 -9.64 -13.02 20.60
N THR A 37 -10.62 -13.85 20.92
CA THR A 37 -10.42 -15.10 21.69
C THR A 37 -9.52 -16.06 20.92
N VAL A 38 -9.79 -16.23 19.63
CA VAL A 38 -9.02 -17.10 18.74
C VAL A 38 -7.58 -16.60 18.58
N SER A 39 -7.36 -15.29 18.47
CA SER A 39 -6.00 -14.72 18.42
C SER A 39 -5.19 -15.06 19.67
N ARG A 40 -5.79 -14.95 20.87
CA ARG A 40 -5.11 -15.31 22.13
C ARG A 40 -4.77 -16.80 22.21
N TRP A 41 -5.62 -17.66 21.67
CA TRP A 41 -5.33 -19.09 21.59
C TRP A 41 -4.17 -19.39 20.64
N LEU A 42 -4.12 -18.72 19.49
CA LEU A 42 -2.99 -18.86 18.56
C LEU A 42 -1.68 -18.45 19.21
N GLU A 43 -1.65 -17.34 19.95
CA GLU A 43 -0.49 -16.93 20.75
C GLU A 43 -0.12 -17.97 21.83
N ALA A 44 -1.11 -18.51 22.54
CA ALA A 44 -0.89 -19.54 23.56
C ALA A 44 -0.37 -20.87 22.98
N LEU A 45 -0.66 -21.16 21.70
CA LEU A 45 -0.18 -22.31 20.94
C LEU A 45 1.15 -22.03 20.20
N ASP A 46 1.81 -20.91 20.49
CA ASP A 46 3.07 -20.44 19.88
C ASP A 46 2.99 -20.17 18.36
N PHE A 47 1.79 -19.92 17.82
CA PHE A 47 1.67 -19.36 16.48
C PHE A 47 2.06 -17.87 16.49
N LYS A 48 2.73 -17.45 15.42
CA LYS A 48 3.23 -16.08 15.26
C LYS A 48 2.63 -15.42 14.03
N LEU A 49 2.34 -14.13 14.14
CA LEU A 49 1.92 -13.33 13.00
C LEU A 49 3.16 -12.94 12.17
N VAL A 50 3.37 -13.63 11.06
CA VAL A 50 4.52 -13.44 10.18
C VAL A 50 4.15 -12.51 9.03
N GLN A 51 5.05 -11.59 8.67
CA GLN A 51 4.90 -10.75 7.49
C GLN A 51 5.76 -11.27 6.34
N VAL A 52 5.14 -11.54 5.19
CA VAL A 52 5.85 -11.84 3.94
C VAL A 52 6.60 -10.59 3.49
N LYS A 53 7.93 -10.65 3.53
CA LYS A 53 8.80 -9.62 2.95
C LYS A 53 9.25 -10.11 1.57
N LYS A 54 9.03 -9.31 0.54
CA LYS A 54 9.67 -9.56 -0.76
C LYS A 54 11.18 -9.37 -0.57
N THR A 55 11.95 -10.39 -0.92
CA THR A 55 13.41 -10.32 -0.90
C THR A 55 13.89 -9.70 -2.20
N LEU A 56 14.53 -8.54 -2.07
CA LEU A 56 15.26 -7.77 -3.09
C LEU A 56 14.40 -7.04 -4.13
N TYR A 57 14.15 -5.75 -3.87
CA TYR A 57 14.01 -4.75 -4.92
C TYR A 57 15.37 -4.10 -5.09
N VAL A 58 15.98 -4.23 -6.27
CA VAL A 58 17.18 -3.43 -6.59
C VAL A 58 16.67 -2.08 -7.02
N ASP A 59 16.74 -1.13 -6.09
CA ASP A 59 16.24 0.20 -6.35
C ASP A 59 17.25 0.98 -7.21
N GLY A 60 16.82 1.41 -8.39
CA GLY A 60 17.68 2.15 -9.34
C GLY A 60 17.93 3.60 -8.93
N HIS A 61 17.29 4.07 -7.85
CA HIS A 61 17.37 5.46 -7.39
C HIS A 61 18.79 5.93 -7.02
N GLU A 62 19.68 5.02 -6.61
CA GLU A 62 21.06 5.36 -6.23
C GLU A 62 22.06 5.29 -7.38
N ARG A 63 21.61 4.96 -8.60
CA ARG A 63 22.52 4.96 -9.75
C ARG A 63 23.11 6.36 -9.97
N PRO A 64 24.41 6.50 -10.25
CA PRO A 64 25.06 7.81 -10.37
C PRO A 64 24.39 8.76 -11.36
N ASP A 65 23.89 8.23 -12.48
CA ASP A 65 23.16 9.00 -13.49
C ASP A 65 21.80 9.51 -12.98
N VAL A 66 21.05 8.67 -12.25
CA VAL A 66 19.76 9.05 -11.65
C VAL A 66 19.95 10.12 -10.56
N VAL A 67 20.98 9.97 -9.73
CA VAL A 67 21.30 10.96 -8.69
C VAL A 67 21.70 12.30 -9.31
N ALA A 68 22.53 12.29 -10.36
CA ALA A 68 22.92 13.51 -11.07
C ALA A 68 21.71 14.19 -11.73
N ASP A 69 20.81 13.41 -12.33
CA ASP A 69 19.59 13.91 -12.95
C ASP A 69 18.64 14.57 -11.93
N ARG A 70 18.43 13.92 -10.78
CA ARG A 70 17.64 14.47 -9.67
C ARG A 70 18.23 15.78 -9.12
N ALA A 71 19.56 15.84 -8.96
CA ALA A 71 20.23 17.05 -8.51
C ALA A 71 20.06 18.20 -9.51
N ARG A 72 20.14 17.91 -10.82
CA ARG A 72 19.87 18.89 -11.87
C ARG A 72 18.43 19.40 -11.82
N LEU A 73 17.45 18.49 -11.72
CA LEU A 73 16.03 18.85 -11.66
C LEU A 73 15.72 19.69 -10.41
N ALA A 74 16.23 19.30 -9.25
CA ALA A 74 16.04 20.04 -8.00
C ALA A 74 16.55 21.48 -8.12
N LYS A 75 17.73 21.67 -8.73
CA LYS A 75 18.28 23.00 -8.99
C LYS A 75 17.37 23.83 -9.91
N GLN A 76 16.85 23.23 -10.99
CA GLN A 76 15.94 23.92 -11.90
C GLN A 76 14.64 24.33 -11.21
N LEU A 77 14.09 23.46 -10.35
CA LEU A 77 12.91 23.78 -9.56
C LEU A 77 13.18 24.93 -8.59
N ASP A 78 14.33 24.94 -7.91
CA ASP A 78 14.72 26.03 -7.01
C ASP A 78 14.85 27.38 -7.73
N GLU A 79 15.40 27.37 -8.96
CA GLU A 79 15.48 28.57 -9.80
C GLU A 79 14.09 29.06 -10.25
N MET A 80 13.13 28.16 -10.44
CA MET A 80 11.76 28.49 -10.83
C MET A 80 10.86 28.91 -9.65
N LYS A 81 11.13 28.46 -8.42
CA LYS A 81 10.31 28.73 -7.23
C LYS A 81 9.90 30.20 -7.07
N PRO A 82 10.77 31.21 -7.24
CA PRO A 82 10.39 32.61 -7.09
C PRO A 82 9.36 33.11 -8.11
N LEU A 83 9.24 32.40 -9.24
CA LEU A 83 8.30 32.71 -10.32
C LEU A 83 7.00 31.90 -10.24
N LEU A 84 6.86 31.03 -9.23
CA LEU A 84 5.65 30.26 -9.01
C LEU A 84 4.62 31.09 -8.23
N LEU A 85 3.36 30.95 -8.66
CA LEU A 85 2.22 31.33 -7.86
C LEU A 85 2.03 30.26 -6.76
N THR A 86 2.14 30.69 -5.51
CA THR A 86 2.07 29.83 -4.32
C THR A 86 0.91 30.28 -3.42
N VAL A 87 0.52 29.42 -2.50
CA VAL A 87 -0.50 29.66 -1.50
C VAL A 87 0.21 29.89 -0.16
N ASP A 88 -0.37 30.74 0.68
CA ASP A 88 0.12 30.94 2.05
C ASP A 88 -0.29 29.75 2.93
N ASP A 89 0.67 29.18 3.67
CA ASP A 89 0.44 27.98 4.48
C ASP A 89 -0.53 28.20 5.66
N GLU A 90 -0.67 29.44 6.15
CA GLU A 90 -1.55 29.76 7.28
C GLU A 90 -2.95 30.15 6.82
N THR A 91 -3.04 31.02 5.82
CA THR A 91 -4.35 31.55 5.36
C THR A 91 -4.99 30.69 4.28
N LEU A 92 -4.21 29.84 3.60
CA LEU A 92 -4.61 29.07 2.42
C LEU A 92 -5.08 29.94 1.26
N GLU A 93 -4.68 31.21 1.23
CA GLU A 93 -4.95 32.15 0.14
C GLU A 93 -3.76 32.28 -0.80
N VAL A 94 -4.02 32.65 -2.06
CA VAL A 94 -2.95 32.85 -3.04
C VAL A 94 -2.03 33.99 -2.60
N LYS A 95 -0.74 33.68 -2.43
CA LYS A 95 0.27 34.64 -2.04
C LYS A 95 0.50 35.67 -3.15
N SER A 96 0.37 36.94 -2.82
CA SER A 96 0.65 38.02 -3.76
C SER A 96 2.13 38.03 -4.13
N ASN A 97 2.45 37.68 -5.37
CA ASN A 97 3.79 37.73 -5.93
C ASN A 97 3.74 38.41 -7.30
N PRO A 98 4.24 39.65 -7.43
CA PRO A 98 4.21 40.39 -8.71
C PRO A 98 5.13 39.80 -9.79
N HIS A 99 6.03 38.90 -9.41
CA HIS A 99 6.93 38.19 -10.33
C HIS A 99 6.44 36.79 -10.68
N ALA A 100 5.33 36.32 -10.10
CA ALA A 100 4.76 35.03 -10.41
C ALA A 100 4.27 34.99 -11.87
N SER A 101 4.82 34.06 -12.65
CA SER A 101 4.50 33.86 -14.07
C SER A 101 4.04 32.44 -14.38
N PHE A 102 4.23 31.51 -13.43
CA PHE A 102 3.96 30.09 -13.62
C PHE A 102 3.12 29.53 -12.50
N ILE A 103 2.37 28.47 -12.82
CA ILE A 103 1.61 27.68 -11.86
C ILE A 103 2.18 26.26 -11.92
N LEU A 104 2.56 25.72 -10.77
CA LEU A 104 3.01 24.34 -10.69
C LEU A 104 1.78 23.41 -10.74
N VAL A 105 1.79 22.50 -11.70
CA VAL A 105 0.83 21.40 -11.79
C VAL A 105 1.64 20.12 -11.71
N SER A 106 1.42 19.36 -10.65
CA SER A 106 2.01 18.04 -10.43
C SER A 106 1.05 16.96 -10.91
N GLN A 107 1.59 15.83 -11.34
CA GLN A 107 0.82 14.64 -11.68
C GLN A 107 1.52 13.43 -11.06
N ASP A 108 0.70 12.48 -10.60
CA ASP A 108 1.19 11.18 -10.16
C ASP A 108 0.21 10.09 -10.55
N GLU A 109 0.73 8.89 -10.75
CA GLU A 109 -0.04 7.70 -11.10
C GLU A 109 0.06 6.66 -10.00
N LYS A 110 -1.08 6.10 -9.62
CA LYS A 110 -1.16 5.04 -8.63
C LYS A 110 -1.99 3.88 -9.13
N ILE A 111 -1.39 2.68 -9.05
CA ILE A 111 -2.09 1.44 -9.34
C ILE A 111 -2.61 0.83 -8.04
N HIS A 112 -3.92 0.68 -7.95
CA HIS A 112 -4.62 -0.02 -6.87
C HIS A 112 -4.88 -1.46 -7.27
N HIS A 113 -4.39 -2.39 -6.47
CA HIS A 113 -4.63 -3.82 -6.68
C HIS A 113 -5.85 -4.27 -5.84
N SER A 114 -6.75 -5.07 -6.42
CA SER A 114 -7.92 -5.60 -5.70
C SER A 114 -7.53 -6.47 -4.51
N ASN A 115 -6.40 -7.17 -4.62
CA ASN A 115 -5.80 -7.91 -3.52
C ASN A 115 -4.48 -7.23 -3.17
N ASP A 116 -4.44 -5.93 -2.88
CA ASP A 116 -3.24 -5.36 -2.25
C ASP A 116 -3.02 -6.11 -0.92
N GLN A 117 -2.21 -7.18 -0.99
CA GLN A 117 -2.40 -8.37 -0.16
C GLN A 117 -2.24 -8.03 1.33
N GLN A 118 -3.04 -8.69 2.17
CA GLN A 118 -2.72 -8.86 3.57
C GLN A 118 -1.38 -9.61 3.66
N LYS A 119 -0.28 -8.86 3.81
CA LYS A 119 1.10 -9.41 3.85
C LYS A 119 1.37 -10.23 5.12
N ARG A 120 0.41 -10.30 6.05
CA ARG A 120 0.54 -10.96 7.35
C ARG A 120 -0.32 -12.22 7.40
N TYR A 121 0.23 -13.29 7.96
CA TYR A 121 -0.46 -14.55 8.17
C TYR A 121 0.02 -15.21 9.46
N TRP A 122 -0.80 -16.05 10.07
CA TRP A 122 -0.38 -16.85 11.24
C TRP A 122 0.41 -18.08 10.79
N SER A 123 1.55 -18.33 11.44
CA SER A 123 2.44 -19.46 11.15
C SER A 123 2.98 -20.04 12.45
N ASP A 124 3.10 -21.36 12.49
CA ASP A 124 3.78 -22.15 13.52
C ASP A 124 5.30 -22.29 13.25
N GLY A 125 5.81 -21.65 12.18
CA GLY A 125 7.20 -21.75 11.75
C GLY A 125 7.51 -23.01 10.93
N THR A 126 6.61 -23.99 10.88
CA THR A 126 6.80 -25.23 10.12
C THR A 126 6.54 -25.04 8.63
N ASN A 127 5.57 -24.17 8.29
CA ASN A 127 5.13 -23.94 6.91
C ASN A 127 5.30 -22.48 6.48
N THR A 128 5.92 -22.28 5.32
CA THR A 128 5.98 -20.97 4.65
C THR A 128 4.86 -20.87 3.62
N VAL A 129 3.98 -19.87 3.77
CA VAL A 129 2.94 -19.61 2.76
C VAL A 129 3.56 -18.86 1.58
N LEU A 130 3.49 -19.46 0.40
CA LEU A 130 3.87 -18.78 -0.84
C LEU A 130 2.78 -17.76 -1.21
N PRO A 131 3.11 -16.47 -1.39
CA PRO A 131 2.13 -15.48 -1.81
C PRO A 131 1.62 -15.80 -3.21
N LYS A 132 0.34 -15.48 -3.47
CA LYS A 132 -0.22 -15.59 -4.83
C LYS A 132 0.58 -14.70 -5.78
N LYS A 133 0.89 -15.24 -6.96
CA LYS A 133 1.71 -14.57 -7.98
C LYS A 133 1.10 -13.24 -8.46
N SER A 134 -0.23 -13.13 -8.52
CA SER A 134 -0.92 -11.88 -8.87
C SER A 134 -1.61 -11.24 -7.65
N GLN A 135 -1.68 -9.91 -7.66
CA GLN A 135 -2.42 -9.11 -6.66
C GLN A 135 -3.88 -8.85 -7.11
N GLY A 136 -4.43 -9.69 -7.98
CA GLY A 136 -5.79 -9.50 -8.53
C GLY A 136 -5.87 -8.43 -9.62
N ARG A 137 -7.10 -7.95 -9.89
CA ARG A 137 -7.36 -6.89 -10.87
C ARG A 137 -6.74 -5.58 -10.41
N THR A 138 -6.47 -4.69 -11.36
CA THR A 138 -5.85 -3.39 -11.12
C THR A 138 -6.75 -2.27 -11.57
N ILE A 139 -6.79 -1.18 -10.80
CA ILE A 139 -7.35 0.10 -11.21
C ILE A 139 -6.20 1.11 -11.14
N MET A 140 -5.88 1.73 -12.25
CA MET A 140 -4.92 2.83 -12.32
C MET A 140 -5.70 4.14 -12.09
N THR A 141 -5.21 4.95 -11.17
CA THR A 141 -5.69 6.29 -10.90
C THR A 141 -4.58 7.26 -11.24
N SER A 142 -4.90 8.29 -12.03
CA SER A 142 -3.98 9.36 -12.39
C SER A 142 -4.72 10.66 -12.23
N ASP A 143 -4.13 11.60 -11.50
CA ASP A 143 -4.72 12.92 -11.28
C ASP A 143 -3.67 14.01 -11.31
N PHE A 144 -4.11 15.22 -11.63
CA PHE A 144 -3.30 16.43 -11.61
C PHE A 144 -3.66 17.28 -10.40
N LEU A 145 -2.65 17.76 -9.70
CA LEU A 145 -2.79 18.58 -8.50
C LEU A 145 -2.00 19.87 -8.66
N SER A 146 -2.66 20.99 -8.41
CA SER A 146 -2.05 22.30 -8.29
C SER A 146 -2.34 22.90 -6.92
N GLU A 147 -1.37 23.61 -6.37
CA GLU A 147 -1.52 24.30 -5.08
C GLU A 147 -2.63 25.37 -5.13
N VAL A 148 -2.76 26.06 -6.26
CA VAL A 148 -3.69 27.18 -6.43
C VAL A 148 -5.13 26.72 -6.68
N PHE A 149 -5.31 25.63 -7.43
CA PHE A 149 -6.63 25.20 -7.91
C PHE A 149 -7.09 23.85 -7.33
N GLY A 150 -6.25 23.20 -6.52
CA GLY A 150 -6.49 21.84 -6.08
C GLY A 150 -6.46 20.85 -7.24
N PHE A 151 -7.42 19.92 -7.25
CA PHE A 151 -7.54 18.92 -8.31
C PHE A 151 -7.94 19.57 -9.63
N VAL A 152 -7.09 19.42 -10.64
CA VAL A 152 -7.34 19.98 -11.97
C VAL A 152 -8.26 19.04 -12.74
N LYS A 153 -9.44 19.53 -13.10
CA LYS A 153 -10.38 18.81 -13.96
C LYS A 153 -10.08 19.12 -15.43
N PHE A 154 -10.10 18.08 -16.25
CA PHE A 154 -9.95 18.13 -17.71
C PHE A 154 -11.26 17.73 -18.39
#